data_AF-A0AAW8KY46-F1
#
_entry.id   AF-A0AAW8KY46-F1
#
_cell.length_a   1.000
_cell.length_b   1.000
_cell.length_c   1.000
_cell.angle_alpha   90.00
_cell.angle_beta   90.00
_cell.angle_gamma   90.00
#
_symmetry.space_group_name_H-M   'P 1'
#
loop_
_entity.id
_entity.type
_entity.pdbx_description
1 polymer ?
#
loop_
_entity_poly.entity_id
_entity_poly.type
_entity_poly.pdbx_seq_one_letter_code
_entity_poly.pdbx_strand_id
1 'polypeptide(L)' 'SSGLYGNFGQSNYSAAKMALVGLMQTLALEGEKSNVRVNCLAPTAATRMLEGLLPEEALKALVPSAVSPA' A
#
# COMPACT_ATOMS: atom_id res chain seq x y z
N SER A 1 -3.31 4.92 -1.79
CA SER A 1 -4.48 5.74 -1.45
C SER A 1 -5.80 5.03 -1.75
N SER A 2 -5.97 4.37 -2.91
CA SER A 2 -7.26 3.82 -3.33
C SER A 2 -7.95 2.88 -2.34
N GLY A 3 -7.21 2.02 -1.63
CA GLY A 3 -7.78 1.24 -0.53
C GLY A 3 -8.33 2.13 0.59
N LEU A 4 -7.47 2.97 1.18
CA LEU A 4 -7.80 3.78 2.36
C LEU A 4 -8.87 4.85 2.10
N TYR A 5 -8.92 5.42 0.90
CA TYR A 5 -9.74 6.61 0.59
C TYR A 5 -10.71 6.41 -0.57
N GLY A 6 -10.64 5.27 -1.28
CA GLY A 6 -11.30 5.10 -2.57
C GLY A 6 -10.57 5.83 -3.70
N ASN A 7 -10.76 5.36 -4.93
CA ASN A 7 -10.37 6.07 -6.15
C ASN A 7 -11.31 5.71 -7.30
N PHE A 8 -11.73 6.71 -8.09
CA PHE A 8 -12.65 6.48 -9.21
C PHE A 8 -12.04 5.50 -10.23
N GLY A 9 -12.85 4.59 -10.77
CA GLY A 9 -12.40 3.56 -11.71
C GLY A 9 -11.56 2.43 -11.10
N GLN A 10 -11.38 2.40 -9.78
CA GLN A 10 -10.55 1.40 -9.09
C GLN A 10 -11.32 0.64 -8.00
N SER A 11 -12.59 0.32 -8.22
CA SER A 11 -13.44 -0.36 -7.23
C SER A 11 -12.88 -1.70 -6.79
N ASN A 12 -12.47 -2.55 -7.74
CA ASN A 12 -11.82 -3.84 -7.50
C ASN A 12 -10.51 -3.70 -6.72
N TYR A 13 -9.65 -2.78 -7.13
CA TYR A 13 -8.35 -2.55 -6.51
C TYR A 13 -8.49 -1.98 -5.09
N SER A 14 -9.42 -1.04 -4.88
CA SER A 14 -9.70 -0.44 -3.58
C SER A 14 -10.22 -1.48 -2.59
N ALA A 15 -11.19 -2.30 -3.02
CA ALA A 15 -11.72 -3.40 -2.21
C ALA A 15 -10.62 -4.39 -1.81
N ALA A 16 -9.82 -4.86 -2.77
CA ALA A 16 -8.73 -5.79 -2.51
C ALA A 16 -7.68 -5.19 -1.55
N LYS A 17 -7.31 -3.92 -1.70
CA LYS A 17 -6.32 -3.27 -0.82
C LYS A 17 -6.84 -3.09 0.61
N MET A 18 -8.12 -2.82 0.82
CA MET A 18 -8.69 -2.78 2.18
C MET A 18 -8.89 -4.16 2.79
N ALA A 19 -9.16 -5.19 1.99
CA ALA A 19 -9.21 -6.56 2.49
C ALA A 19 -7.87 -6.98 3.13
N LEU A 20 -6.74 -6.51 2.60
CA LEU A 20 -5.42 -6.75 3.20
C LEU A 20 -5.28 -6.11 4.59
N VAL A 21 -5.85 -4.93 4.82
CA VAL A 21 -5.84 -4.28 6.14
C VAL A 21 -6.57 -5.13 7.17
N GLY A 22 -7.78 -5.59 6.83
CA GLY A 22 -8.57 -6.48 7.68
C GLY A 22 -7.86 -7.80 7.95
N LEU A 23 -7.29 -8.42 6.92
CA LEU A 23 -6.51 -9.66 7.06
C LEU A 23 -5.31 -9.47 8.01
N MET A 24 -4.53 -8.41 7.82
CA MET A 24 -3.34 -8.15 8.64
C MET A 24 -3.69 -7.84 10.10
N GLN A 25 -4.82 -7.18 10.36
CA GLN A 25 -5.33 -6.96 11.71
C GLN A 25 -5.61 -8.29 12.43
N THR A 26 -6.32 -9.22 11.78
CA THR A 26 -6.61 -10.54 12.34
C THR A 26 -5.33 -11.33 12.59
N LEU A 27 -4.42 -11.37 11.62
CA LEU A 27 -3.15 -12.08 11.75
C LEU A 27 -2.25 -11.50 12.85
N ALA A 28 -2.29 -10.18 13.08
CA ALA A 28 -1.55 -9.57 14.19
C ALA A 28 -2.03 -10.07 15.56
N LEU A 29 -3.34 -10.24 15.73
CA LEU A 29 -3.93 -10.76 16.97
C LEU A 29 -3.66 -12.27 17.13
N GLU A 30 -3.81 -13.05 16.07
CA GLU A 30 -3.55 -14.49 16.10
C GLU A 30 -2.06 -14.80 16.35
N GLY A 31 -1.18 -13.99 15.76
CA GLY A 31 0.28 -14.16 15.82
C GLY A 31 0.93 -13.72 17.14
N GLU A 32 0.23 -12.93 17.97
CA GLU A 32 0.79 -12.34 19.19
C GLU A 32 1.39 -13.39 20.13
N LYS A 33 0.67 -14.50 20.35
CA LYS A 33 1.10 -15.61 21.22
C LYS A 33 2.39 -16.29 20.75
N SER A 34 2.68 -16.20 19.46
CA SER A 34 3.86 -16.78 18.82
C SER A 34 4.96 -15.74 18.57
N ASN A 35 4.83 -14.54 19.16
CA ASN A 35 5.71 -13.39 18.91
C ASN A 35 5.82 -13.02 17.42
N VAL A 36 4.75 -13.23 16.64
CA VAL A 36 4.67 -12.82 15.23
C VAL A 36 4.02 -11.44 15.17
N ARG A 37 4.69 -10.49 14.49
CA ARG A 37 4.18 -9.13 14.28
C ARG A 37 3.81 -8.95 12.82
N VAL A 38 2.62 -8.41 12.58
CA VAL A 38 2.09 -8.16 11.24
C VAL A 38 1.76 -6.68 11.12
N ASN A 39 2.20 -6.05 10.04
CA ASN A 39 2.00 -4.63 9.76
C ASN A 39 1.50 -4.44 8.33
N CYS A 40 0.68 -3.41 8.12
CA CYS A 40 0.20 -3.01 6.79
C CYS A 40 0.81 -1.67 6.39
N LEU A 41 1.29 -1.58 5.15
CA LEU A 41 1.77 -0.34 4.57
C LEU A 41 0.88 0.10 3.40
N ALA A 42 0.68 1.40 3.25
CA ALA A 42 0.02 2.00 2.09
C ALA A 42 1.00 2.92 1.34
N PRO A 43 2.03 2.36 0.70
CA PRO A 43 3.10 3.15 0.11
C PRO A 43 2.67 3.84 -1.19
N THR A 44 3.41 4.89 -1.53
CA THR A 44 3.40 5.54 -2.84
C THR A 44 4.82 5.59 -3.35
N ALA A 45 5.08 4.96 -4.51
CA ALA A 45 6.38 4.97 -5.16
C ALA A 45 6.20 4.97 -6.69
N ALA A 46 7.09 5.66 -7.38
CA ALA A 46 7.19 5.70 -8.82
C ALA A 46 7.51 4.29 -9.34
N THR A 47 6.58 3.76 -10.13
CA THR A 47 6.67 2.45 -10.80
C THR A 47 5.97 2.58 -12.15
N ARG A 48 6.09 1.55 -12.99
CA ARG A 48 5.35 1.46 -14.26
C ARG A 48 3.84 1.65 -14.10
N MET A 49 3.26 1.33 -12.94
CA MET A 49 1.83 1.51 -12.67
C MET A 49 1.42 2.99 -12.53
N LEU A 50 2.37 3.89 -12.24
CA LEU A 50 2.14 5.34 -12.13
C LEU A 50 2.58 6.13 -13.38
N GLU A 51 3.13 5.45 -14.39
CA GLU A 51 3.52 6.11 -15.65
C GLU A 51 2.32 6.76 -16.32
N GLY A 52 2.47 8.02 -16.73
CA GLY A 52 1.40 8.81 -17.36
C GLY A 52 0.27 9.25 -16.41
N LEU A 53 0.28 8.83 -15.14
CA LEU A 53 -0.72 9.25 -14.14
C LEU A 53 -0.31 10.50 -13.35
N LEU A 54 1.00 10.77 -13.27
CA LEU A 54 1.56 11.89 -12.53
C LEU A 54 2.59 12.65 -13.38
N PRO A 55 2.78 13.97 -13.14
CA PRO A 55 3.87 14.71 -13.74
C PRO A 55 5.24 14.10 -13.42
N GLU A 56 6.18 14.21 -14.34
CA GLU A 56 7.52 13.61 -14.20
C GLU A 56 8.27 14.11 -12.96
N GLU A 57 8.14 15.40 -12.63
CA GLU A 57 8.70 15.99 -11.41
C GLU A 57 8.14 15.35 -10.13
N ALA A 58 6.85 14.99 -10.11
CA ALA A 58 6.26 14.30 -8.96
C ALA A 58 6.78 12.85 -8.85
N LEU A 59 7.00 12.18 -9.98
CA LEU A 59 7.55 10.82 -10.00
C LEU A 59 9.00 10.77 -9.50
N LYS A 60 9.82 11.79 -9.81
CA LYS A 60 11.21 11.90 -9.32
C LYS A 60 11.29 11.96 -7.79
N ALA A 61 10.29 12.52 -7.12
CA ALA A 61 10.25 12.59 -5.66
C ALA A 61 9.79 11.27 -5.00
N LEU A 62 9.13 10.38 -5.75
CA LEU A 62 8.51 9.15 -5.22
C LEU A 62 9.42 7.93 -5.40
N VAL A 63 10.71 8.04 -5.08
CA VAL A 63 11.65 6.93 -5.28
C VAL A 63 11.31 5.71 -4.40
N PRO A 64 11.39 4.46 -4.91
CA PRO A 64 11.10 3.25 -4.12
C PRO A 64 11.96 3.10 -2.86
N SER A 65 13.19 3.62 -2.87
CA SER A 65 14.10 3.64 -1.71
C SER A 65 13.60 4.50 -0.55
N ALA A 66 12.60 5.37 -0.77
CA ALA A 66 11.94 6.11 0.30
C ALA A 66 10.87 5.28 1.04
N VAL A 67 10.47 4.11 0.49
CA VAL A 67 9.50 3.20 1.11
C VAL A 67 10.20 2.07 1.85
N SER A 68 11.20 1.46 1.23
CA SER A 68 12.03 0.43 1.86
C SER A 68 13.43 0.98 2.09
N PRO A 69 13.88 1.11 3.35
CA PRO A 69 15.30 1.25 3.61
C PRO A 69 16.04 0.02 3.07
N ALA A 70 17.29 0.22 2.64
CA ALA A 70 18.14 -0.81 2.05
C ALA A 70 18.36 -2.02 2.98
#